data_AF-A0A6I8MG26-F1
#
_entry.id   AF-A0A6I8MG26-F1
#
_cell.length_a   1.000
_cell.length_b   1.000
_cell.length_c   1.000
_cell.angle_alpha   90.00
_cell.angle_beta   90.00
_cell.angle_gamma   90.00
#
_symmetry.space_group_name_H-M   'P 1'
#
loop_
_entity.id
_entity.type
_entity.pdbx_description
1 polymer ?
#
loop_
_entity_poly.entity_id
_entity_poly.type
_entity_poly.pdbx_seq_one_letter_code
_entity_poly.pdbx_strand_id
1 'polypeptide(L)'
;MTTQPEAVRWAAASWWTALAINAVHQIIGGVIAFFNRGQLMAELEKRMNGQAVPEVAASVGVVMSVLFLLGFLGLFAWFVAAFRQGGRFAQLCRKTMTFVSLYLGISVITVFAIVPTSLSIPQGWFLADGCLSIACGVAAIIGLIFAQKKESLEWGVVRD
;
A
#
# COMPACT_ATOMS: atom_id res chain seq x y z
N MET A 1 2.01 -2.39 -34.99
CA MET A 1 1.39 -2.07 -33.68
C MET A 1 1.42 -3.34 -32.85
N THR A 2 2.43 -3.52 -32.00
CA THR A 2 2.46 -4.67 -31.09
C THR A 2 1.50 -4.37 -29.94
N THR A 3 0.39 -5.09 -29.91
CA THR A 3 -0.58 -5.04 -28.81
C THR A 3 0.11 -5.42 -27.50
N GLN A 4 -0.17 -4.67 -26.43
CA GLN A 4 0.34 -4.97 -25.10
C GLN A 4 0.07 -6.46 -24.73
N PRO A 5 1.06 -7.21 -24.24
CA PRO A 5 0.86 -8.60 -23.85
C PRO A 5 -0.21 -8.71 -22.77
N GLU A 6 -0.98 -9.81 -22.82
CA GLU A 6 -2.09 -10.01 -21.93
C GLU A 6 -1.63 -10.09 -20.46
N ALA A 7 -0.48 -10.73 -20.22
CA ALA A 7 0.15 -10.79 -18.90
C ALA A 7 0.45 -9.38 -18.33
N VAL A 8 0.94 -8.45 -19.15
CA VAL A 8 1.23 -7.07 -18.70
C VAL A 8 -0.07 -6.35 -18.37
N ARG A 9 -1.14 -6.57 -19.14
CA ARG A 9 -2.46 -5.98 -18.88
C ARG A 9 -3.03 -6.48 -17.56
N TRP A 10 -2.98 -7.79 -17.30
CA TRP A 10 -3.47 -8.38 -16.05
C TRP A 10 -2.61 -8.02 -14.84
N ALA A 11 -1.29 -7.93 -15.00
CA ALA A 11 -0.39 -7.43 -13.96
C ALA A 11 -0.76 -6.00 -13.55
N ALA A 12 -0.88 -5.11 -14.54
CA ALA A 12 -1.25 -3.71 -14.30
C ALA A 12 -2.65 -3.58 -13.71
N ALA A 13 -3.64 -4.32 -14.21
CA ALA A 13 -5.00 -4.32 -13.67
C ALA A 13 -5.02 -4.75 -12.19
N SER A 14 -4.30 -5.82 -11.86
CA SER A 14 -4.22 -6.33 -10.48
C SER A 14 -3.55 -5.31 -9.55
N TRP A 15 -2.50 -4.64 -10.00
CA TRP A 15 -1.84 -3.57 -9.24
C TRP A 15 -2.68 -2.30 -9.11
N TRP A 16 -3.46 -1.92 -10.12
CA TRP A 16 -4.44 -0.83 -9.99
C TRP A 16 -5.53 -1.17 -8.98
N THR A 17 -6.01 -2.41 -8.97
CA THR A 17 -6.95 -2.91 -7.96
C THR A 17 -6.33 -2.85 -6.57
N ALA A 18 -5.09 -3.33 -6.40
CA ALA A 18 -4.38 -3.25 -5.13
C ALA A 18 -4.23 -1.80 -4.66
N LEU A 19 -3.86 -0.87 -5.56
CA LEU A 19 -3.74 0.54 -5.24
C LEU A 19 -5.08 1.15 -4.79
N ALA A 20 -6.18 0.85 -5.49
CA ALA A 20 -7.50 1.35 -5.15
C ALA A 20 -7.94 0.85 -3.76
N ILE A 21 -7.78 -0.44 -3.49
CA ILE A 21 -8.10 -1.03 -2.19
C ILE A 21 -7.21 -0.43 -1.10
N ASN A 22 -5.90 -0.30 -1.36
CA ASN A 22 -4.95 0.29 -0.42
C ASN A 22 -5.30 1.74 -0.08
N ALA A 23 -5.72 2.54 -1.06
CA ALA A 23 -6.16 3.91 -0.82
C ALA A 23 -7.38 3.95 0.11
N VAL A 24 -8.37 3.07 -0.10
CA VAL A 24 -9.55 2.96 0.78
C VAL A 24 -9.13 2.52 2.20
N HIS A 25 -8.29 1.50 2.32
CA HIS A 25 -7.74 1.03 3.60
C HIS A 25 -7.04 2.16 4.37
N GLN A 26 -6.20 2.96 3.69
CA GLN A 26 -5.49 4.08 4.31
C GLN A 26 -6.43 5.23 4.71
N ILE A 27 -7.49 5.49 3.94
CA ILE A 27 -8.53 6.47 4.33
C ILE A 27 -9.26 6.01 5.59
N ILE A 28 -9.67 4.73 5.65
CA ILE A 28 -10.33 4.16 6.84
C ILE A 28 -9.40 4.25 8.05
N GLY A 29 -8.14 3.85 7.91
CA GLY A 29 -7.13 3.96 8.96
C GLY A 29 -6.92 5.41 9.43
N GLY A 30 -6.89 6.37 8.49
CA GLY A 30 -6.78 7.79 8.80
C GLY A 30 -8.00 8.34 9.56
N VAL A 31 -9.21 7.95 9.16
CA VAL A 31 -10.46 8.31 9.84
C VAL A 31 -10.49 7.73 11.26
N ILE A 32 -10.13 6.46 11.40
CA ILE A 32 -9.99 5.78 12.70
C ILE A 32 -9.00 6.52 13.61
N ALA A 33 -7.81 6.85 13.08
CA ALA A 33 -6.80 7.57 13.82
C ALA A 33 -7.27 8.97 14.22
N PHE A 34 -8.01 9.65 13.35
CA PHE A 34 -8.60 10.97 13.63
C PHE A 34 -9.57 10.92 14.82
N PHE A 35 -10.49 9.96 14.84
CA PHE A 35 -11.46 9.83 15.94
C PHE A 35 -10.84 9.34 17.25
N ASN A 36 -9.71 8.64 17.20
CA ASN A 36 -9.03 8.09 18.39
C ASN A 36 -7.76 8.88 18.77
N ARG A 37 -7.61 10.12 18.31
CA ARG A 37 -6.44 10.99 18.58
C ARG A 37 -6.05 11.04 20.06
N GLY A 38 -7.02 11.21 20.95
CA GLY A 38 -6.76 11.29 22.40
C GLY A 38 -6.13 10.00 22.96
N GLN A 39 -6.63 8.83 22.52
CA GLN A 39 -6.08 7.54 22.93
C GLN A 39 -4.69 7.29 22.33
N LEU A 40 -4.48 7.69 21.07
CA LEU A 40 -3.19 7.61 20.40
C LEU A 40 -2.13 8.46 21.11
N MET A 41 -2.48 9.69 21.50
CA MET A 41 -1.57 10.58 22.24
C MET A 41 -1.22 10.03 23.62
N ALA A 42 -2.20 9.50 24.36
CA ALA A 42 -1.95 8.87 25.66
C ALA A 42 -1.02 7.64 25.55
N GLU A 43 -1.15 6.84 24.48
CA GLU A 43 -0.27 5.71 24.21
C GLU A 43 1.15 6.16 23.79
N LEU A 44 1.26 7.24 23.02
CA LEU A 44 2.52 7.88 22.67
C LEU A 44 3.26 8.42 23.91
N GLU A 45 2.56 9.11 24.80
CA GLU A 45 3.12 9.61 26.06
C GLU A 45 3.63 8.47 26.94
N LYS A 46 2.88 7.36 27.05
CA LYS A 46 3.36 6.15 27.74
C LYS A 46 4.66 5.62 27.15
N ARG A 47 4.78 5.60 25.81
CA ARG A 47 6.00 5.16 25.11
C ARG A 47 7.17 6.12 25.27
N MET A 48 6.89 7.39 25.54
CA MET A 48 7.88 8.42 25.83
C MET A 48 8.17 8.57 27.34
N ASN A 49 7.92 7.54 28.15
CA ASN A 49 8.12 7.54 29.61
C ASN A 49 7.39 8.70 30.32
N GLY A 50 6.19 9.07 29.84
CA GLY A 50 5.38 10.15 30.40
C GLY A 50 5.84 11.56 30.01
N GLN A 51 6.80 11.71 29.10
CA GLN A 51 7.12 13.01 28.52
C GLN A 51 5.99 13.44 27.57
N ALA A 52 5.46 14.64 27.78
CA ALA A 52 4.47 15.24 26.90
C ALA A 52 5.06 15.40 25.50
N VAL A 53 4.33 14.93 24.49
CA VAL A 53 4.71 15.13 23.08
C VAL A 53 4.49 16.61 22.76
N PRO A 54 5.51 17.34 22.30
CA PRO A 54 5.32 18.73 21.87
C PRO A 54 4.26 18.80 20.77
N GLU A 55 3.30 19.72 20.88
CA GLU A 55 2.20 19.87 19.92
C GLU A 55 2.71 20.08 18.48
N VAL A 56 3.85 20.76 18.34
CA VAL A 56 4.56 20.95 17.07
C VAL A 56 5.03 19.61 16.49
N ALA A 57 5.60 18.72 17.32
CA ALA A 57 6.06 17.41 16.87
C ALA A 57 4.89 16.51 16.45
N ALA A 58 3.78 16.55 17.19
CA ALA A 58 2.55 15.84 16.83
C ALA A 58 1.99 16.34 15.48
N SER A 59 1.93 17.65 15.29
CA SER A 59 1.45 18.27 14.05
C SER A 59 2.33 17.93 12.84
N VAL A 60 3.66 17.99 13.00
CA VAL A 60 4.61 17.57 11.97
C VAL A 60 4.45 16.08 11.64
N GLY A 61 4.26 15.23 12.66
CA GLY A 61 4.05 13.80 12.48
C GLY A 61 2.80 13.47 11.63
N VAL A 62 1.70 14.18 11.86
CA VAL A 62 0.47 14.04 11.06
C VAL A 62 0.70 14.47 9.61
N VAL A 63 1.31 15.64 9.39
CA VAL A 63 1.60 16.15 8.05
C VAL A 63 2.53 15.19 7.29
N MET A 64 3.60 14.72 7.93
CA MET A 64 4.54 13.78 7.34
C MET A 64 3.87 12.45 6.98
N SER A 65 2.94 11.97 7.81
CA SER A 65 2.17 10.75 7.55
C SER A 65 1.27 10.89 6.32
N VAL A 66 0.60 12.04 6.16
CA VAL A 66 -0.23 12.35 4.98
C VAL A 66 0.63 12.50 3.72
N LEU A 67 1.78 13.18 3.81
CA LEU A 67 2.70 13.32 2.68
C LEU A 67 3.29 11.97 2.26
N PHE A 68 3.67 11.13 3.22
CA PHE A 68 4.14 9.78 2.95
C PHE A 68 3.06 8.95 2.26
N LEU A 69 1.82 9.00 2.75
CA LEU A 69 0.66 8.36 2.17
C LEU A 69 0.46 8.77 0.69
N LEU A 70 0.36 10.07 0.42
CA LEU A 70 0.15 10.59 -0.93
C LEU A 70 1.33 10.27 -1.84
N GLY A 71 2.56 10.39 -1.33
CA GLY A 71 3.78 10.05 -2.05
C GLY A 71 3.83 8.58 -2.43
N PHE A 72 3.48 7.68 -1.50
CA PHE A 72 3.41 6.25 -1.76
C PHE A 72 2.37 5.91 -2.82
N LEU A 73 1.13 6.43 -2.70
CA LEU A 73 0.07 6.19 -3.67
C LEU A 73 0.44 6.71 -5.07
N GLY A 74 0.98 7.93 -5.14
CA GLY A 74 1.41 8.55 -6.39
C GLY A 74 2.56 7.80 -7.05
N LEU A 75 3.55 7.40 -6.27
CA LEU A 75 4.70 6.65 -6.77
C LEU A 75 4.30 5.24 -7.24
N PHE A 76 3.42 4.56 -6.49
CA PHE A 76 2.84 3.29 -6.90
C PHE A 76 2.10 3.44 -8.23
N ALA A 77 1.18 4.41 -8.32
CA ALA A 77 0.41 4.68 -9.54
C ALA A 77 1.33 4.92 -10.74
N TRP A 78 2.39 5.71 -10.53
CA TRP A 78 3.39 5.99 -11.55
C TRP A 78 4.14 4.73 -11.99
N PHE A 79 4.57 3.87 -11.07
CA PHE A 79 5.23 2.60 -11.42
C PHE A 79 4.32 1.67 -12.21
N VAL A 80 3.03 1.58 -11.87
CA VAL A 80 2.07 0.77 -12.63
C VAL A 80 1.87 1.34 -14.04
N ALA A 81 1.72 2.66 -14.15
CA ALA A 81 1.58 3.33 -15.45
C ALA A 81 2.83 3.16 -16.33
N ALA A 82 4.03 3.35 -15.75
CA ALA A 82 5.30 3.20 -16.44
C ALA A 82 5.58 1.74 -16.85
N PHE A 83 5.24 0.77 -16.00
CA PHE A 83 5.30 -0.65 -16.36
C PHE A 83 4.40 -0.96 -17.55
N ARG A 84 3.16 -0.44 -17.55
CA ARG A 84 2.19 -0.63 -18.63
C ARG A 84 2.69 -0.06 -19.96
N GLN A 85 3.38 1.08 -19.91
CA GLN A 85 3.94 1.73 -21.10
C GLN A 85 5.12 0.96 -21.69
N GLY A 86 5.90 0.22 -20.90
CA GLY A 86 7.10 -0.48 -21.37
C GLY A 86 8.28 0.48 -21.65
N GLY A 87 9.37 -0.03 -22.22
CA GLY A 87 10.59 0.74 -22.54
C GLY A 87 11.69 0.67 -21.48
N ARG A 88 12.69 1.57 -21.54
CA ARG A 88 13.92 1.52 -20.72
C ARG A 88 13.71 1.39 -19.20
N PHE A 89 12.58 1.88 -18.69
CA PHE A 89 12.25 1.82 -17.27
C PHE A 89 11.41 0.61 -16.87
N ALA A 90 10.96 -0.21 -17.82
CA ALA A 90 10.07 -1.35 -17.53
C ALA A 90 10.71 -2.37 -16.59
N GLN A 91 12.02 -2.63 -16.74
CA GLN A 91 12.75 -3.52 -15.84
C GLN A 91 12.85 -2.96 -14.42
N LEU A 92 13.09 -1.65 -14.27
CA LEU A 92 13.09 -0.98 -12.97
C LEU A 92 11.71 -1.05 -12.33
N CYS A 93 10.66 -0.70 -13.07
CA CYS A 93 9.29 -0.76 -12.58
C CYS A 93 8.91 -2.16 -12.10
N ARG A 94 9.27 -3.21 -12.87
CA ARG A 94 9.03 -4.60 -12.48
C ARG A 94 9.76 -5.00 -11.21
N LYS A 95 11.04 -4.63 -11.06
CA LYS A 95 11.82 -4.89 -9.84
C LYS A 95 11.20 -4.19 -8.65
N THR A 96 10.90 -2.89 -8.75
CA THR A 96 10.27 -2.14 -7.66
C THR A 96 8.91 -2.71 -7.30
N MET A 97 8.06 -2.98 -8.29
CA MET A 97 6.74 -3.57 -8.07
C MET A 97 6.81 -4.98 -7.47
N THR A 98 7.89 -5.72 -7.69
CA THR A 98 8.12 -7.00 -7.02
C THR A 98 8.28 -6.81 -5.51
N PHE A 99 9.15 -5.89 -5.09
CA PHE A 99 9.32 -5.58 -3.67
C PHE A 99 8.03 -5.05 -3.04
N VAL A 100 7.33 -4.13 -3.72
CA VAL A 100 6.06 -3.58 -3.23
C VAL A 100 5.00 -4.67 -3.09
N SER A 101 4.88 -5.58 -4.06
CA SER A 101 3.90 -6.67 -4.02
C SER A 101 4.20 -7.68 -2.92
N LEU A 102 5.48 -8.01 -2.72
CA LEU A 102 5.90 -8.88 -1.63
C LEU A 102 5.65 -8.24 -0.26
N TYR A 103 5.96 -6.94 -0.11
CA TYR A 103 5.67 -6.20 1.11
C TYR A 103 4.17 -6.24 1.42
N LEU A 104 3.31 -5.86 0.47
CA LEU A 104 1.86 -5.89 0.66
C LEU A 104 1.33 -7.30 0.93
N GLY A 105 1.88 -8.32 0.28
CA GLY A 105 1.54 -9.72 0.54
C GLY A 105 1.93 -10.18 1.95
N ILE A 106 3.10 -9.78 2.45
CA ILE A 106 3.56 -10.10 3.82
C ILE A 106 2.73 -9.31 4.86
N SER A 107 2.35 -8.07 4.57
CA SER A 107 1.49 -7.25 5.44
C SER A 107 0.13 -7.90 5.72
N VAL A 108 -0.35 -8.79 4.86
CA VAL A 108 -1.55 -9.60 5.14
C VAL A 108 -1.41 -10.39 6.45
N ILE A 109 -0.21 -10.90 6.75
CA ILE A 109 0.06 -11.68 7.96
C ILE A 109 -0.10 -10.80 9.22
N THR A 110 0.26 -9.51 9.13
CA THR A 110 0.18 -8.60 10.28
C THR A 110 -1.26 -8.27 10.67
N VAL A 111 -2.22 -8.39 9.75
CA VAL A 111 -3.66 -8.23 10.04
C VAL A 111 -4.10 -9.21 11.14
N PHE A 112 -3.57 -10.43 11.16
CA PHE A 112 -3.88 -11.43 12.19
C PHE A 112 -3.16 -11.20 13.52
N ALA A 113 -2.08 -10.41 13.53
CA ALA A 113 -1.28 -10.14 14.72
C ALA A 113 -1.79 -8.92 15.53
N ILE A 114 -2.64 -8.08 14.94
CA ILE A 114 -3.19 -6.91 15.61
C ILE A 114 -4.45 -7.33 16.38
N VAL A 115 -4.31 -7.50 17.69
CA VAL A 115 -5.45 -7.62 18.61
C VAL A 115 -5.85 -6.21 19.05
N PRO A 116 -7.12 -5.78 18.85
CA PRO A 116 -7.56 -4.47 19.31
C PRO A 116 -7.58 -4.42 20.84
N THR A 117 -6.59 -3.78 21.45
CA THR A 117 -6.44 -3.76 22.92
C THR A 117 -7.12 -2.59 23.61
N SER A 118 -7.63 -1.57 22.89
CA SER A 118 -8.19 -0.37 23.56
C SER A 118 -9.08 0.56 22.72
N LEU A 119 -9.29 0.31 21.43
CA LEU A 119 -9.99 1.29 20.58
C LEU A 119 -11.51 1.20 20.76
N SER A 120 -12.15 2.35 20.97
CA SER A 120 -13.61 2.54 21.08
C SER A 120 -14.40 2.28 19.78
N ILE A 121 -13.75 1.65 18.80
CA ILE A 121 -14.25 1.44 17.45
C ILE A 121 -15.06 0.14 17.44
N PRO A 122 -16.26 0.11 16.83
CA PRO A 122 -17.01 -1.12 16.68
C PRO A 122 -16.16 -2.18 15.97
N GLN A 123 -16.09 -3.39 16.53
CA GLN A 123 -15.24 -4.48 16.03
C GLN A 123 -15.44 -4.80 14.54
N GLY A 124 -16.66 -4.59 14.03
CA GLY A 124 -16.98 -4.78 12.60
C GLY A 124 -16.18 -3.89 11.65
N TRP A 125 -15.82 -2.66 12.05
CA TRP A 125 -14.99 -1.78 11.23
C TRP A 125 -13.55 -2.27 11.09
N PHE A 126 -12.98 -2.76 12.21
CA PHE A 126 -11.64 -3.33 12.21
C PHE A 126 -11.56 -4.58 11.33
N LEU A 127 -12.58 -5.45 11.41
CA LEU A 127 -12.67 -6.64 10.58
C LEU A 127 -12.79 -6.29 9.09
N ALA A 128 -13.65 -5.32 8.75
CA ALA A 128 -13.83 -4.86 7.37
C ALA A 128 -12.53 -4.28 6.80
N ASP A 129 -11.82 -3.48 7.58
CA ASP A 129 -10.52 -2.91 7.19
C ASP A 129 -9.44 -3.99 7.00
N GLY A 130 -9.40 -4.98 7.90
CA GLY A 130 -8.54 -6.15 7.75
C GLY A 130 -8.83 -6.93 6.46
N CYS A 131 -10.10 -7.13 6.10
CA CYS A 131 -10.49 -7.76 4.84
C CYS A 131 -10.01 -6.97 3.62
N LEU A 132 -10.06 -5.64 3.64
CA LEU A 132 -9.53 -4.80 2.57
C LEU A 132 -8.01 -4.96 2.45
N SER A 133 -7.29 -4.97 3.58
CA SER A 133 -5.84 -5.17 3.59
C SER A 133 -5.44 -6.55 3.01
N ILE A 134 -6.18 -7.61 3.37
CA ILE A 134 -6.01 -8.96 2.79
C ILE A 134 -6.24 -8.92 1.27
N ALA A 135 -7.36 -8.34 0.82
CA ALA A 135 -7.69 -8.26 -0.59
C ALA A 135 -6.65 -7.46 -1.40
N CYS A 136 -6.12 -6.37 -0.82
CA CYS A 136 -5.03 -5.59 -1.39
C CYS A 136 -3.77 -6.44 -1.59
N GLY A 137 -3.32 -7.14 -0.55
CA GLY A 137 -2.14 -8.00 -0.62
C GLY A 137 -2.28 -9.11 -1.65
N VAL A 138 -3.44 -9.77 -1.70
CA VAL A 138 -3.73 -10.80 -2.71
C VAL A 138 -3.67 -10.22 -4.13
N ALA A 139 -4.32 -9.06 -4.37
CA ALA A 139 -4.28 -8.40 -5.66
C ALA A 139 -2.85 -8.00 -6.08
N ALA A 140 -2.03 -7.55 -5.13
CA ALA A 140 -0.63 -7.22 -5.39
C ALA A 140 0.19 -8.46 -5.80
N ILE A 141 0.00 -9.59 -5.10
CA ILE A 141 0.66 -10.86 -5.42
C ILE A 141 0.22 -11.40 -6.78
N ILE A 142 -1.06 -11.32 -7.12
CA ILE A 142 -1.54 -11.69 -8.47
C ILE A 142 -0.85 -10.83 -9.53
N GLY A 143 -0.74 -9.51 -9.28
CA GLY A 143 -0.02 -8.61 -10.17
C GLY A 143 1.44 -9.02 -10.38
N LEU A 144 2.13 -9.40 -9.30
CA LEU A 144 3.48 -9.95 -9.36
C LEU A 144 3.56 -11.24 -10.18
N ILE A 145 2.66 -12.20 -9.96
CA ILE A 145 2.66 -13.47 -10.72
C ILE A 145 2.57 -13.20 -12.23
N PHE A 146 1.68 -12.31 -12.66
CA PHE A 146 1.57 -11.94 -14.08
C PHE A 146 2.79 -11.17 -14.58
N ALA A 147 3.42 -10.34 -13.75
CA ALA A 147 4.62 -9.60 -14.12
C ALA A 147 5.87 -10.48 -14.32
N GLN A 148 5.88 -11.69 -13.74
CA GLN A 148 6.97 -12.66 -13.91
C GLN A 148 6.78 -13.60 -15.10
N LYS A 149 5.63 -13.57 -15.79
CA LYS A 149 5.43 -14.36 -17.01
C LYS A 149 6.40 -13.92 -18.11
N LYS A 150 6.83 -14.87 -18.95
CA LYS A 150 7.79 -14.64 -20.06
C LYS A 150 7.43 -13.44 -20.93
N GLU A 151 6.16 -13.30 -21.30
CA GLU A 151 5.61 -12.17 -22.05
C GLU A 151 5.89 -10.81 -21.38
N SER A 152 5.73 -10.73 -20.05
CA SER A 152 5.99 -9.53 -19.25
C SER A 152 7.49 -9.25 -19.07
N LEU A 153 8.32 -10.30 -19.12
CA LEU A 153 9.78 -10.16 -19.06
C LEU A 153 10.32 -9.55 -20.36
N GLU A 154 9.84 -10.05 -21.50
CA GLU A 154 10.24 -9.63 -22.85
C GLU A 154 9.69 -8.24 -23.22
N TRP A 155 8.54 -7.84 -22.66
CA TRP A 155 7.92 -6.52 -22.89
C TRP A 155 8.86 -5.33 -22.63
N GLY A 156 9.80 -5.47 -21.70
CA GLY A 156 10.77 -4.42 -21.37
C GLY A 156 12.05 -4.42 -22.21
N VAL A 157 12.32 -5.48 -22.98
CA VAL A 157 13.58 -5.69 -23.72
C VAL A 157 13.43 -5.32 -25.20
N VAL A 158 12.23 -5.42 -25.77
CA VAL A 158 11.97 -5.23 -27.20
C VAL A 158 11.89 -3.75 -27.62
N ARG A 159 12.26 -2.81 -26.75
CA ARG A 159 12.07 -1.35 -26.96
C ARG A 159 13.36 -0.54 -27.05
N ASP A 160 14.44 -1.17 -27.51
CA ASP A 160 15.65 -0.49 -27.98
C ASP A 160 15.68 -0.44 -29.51
#